data_AF-A0A2P2KY38-F1
#
_entry.id   AF-A0A2P2KY38-F1
#
_cell.length_a   1.000
_cell.length_b   1.000
_cell.length_c   1.000
_cell.angle_alpha   90.00
_cell.angle_beta   90.00
_cell.angle_gamma   90.00
#
_symmetry.space_group_name_H-M   'P 1'
#
loop_
_entity.id
_entity.type
_entity.pdbx_description
1 polymer ?
#
loop_
_entity_poly.entity_id
_entity_poly.type
_entity_poly.pdbx_seq_one_letter_code
_entity_poly.pdbx_strand_id
1 'polypeptide(L)'
;MEQALVGGSCIIIEGNGGLPGVVSLCGSNHHPHRHREYHRYCPLFTSSSAASASPSPGLLRIWFPRKNCKNRSVKMANRLAETAVTAEMIYEPILGDGVFRFDCSTDDRVAAHPNHSFFNAKDRDTPIFAQNHSAPVYIPTFQRHLGRQIVKIELPVGTSFYGTGEVSGPLERTGKRVFTWNTDAYGYDPRTTSLYQSHPWVLAVLPNGEALGVLADTTLRCEIDLRKASTIQFAAPASYPVISFGPFASPVAVLKSLSRAIGTVFMPPKWSLGYHQCRWGYDSDQRVREVARGFREKGIPCDVIWMDIDYMDGFRCFTFDKERFPDPELLVEDLHDGGFKAIWMLDPGIKHEDGYFVCESGSKNDVWVQNADGKPFIGEVWPGPCVFPDFTQSKVRSWWASLVQDFISNGVDGIWNDMNEPDIFKSVTKTMPESNIHRGDDEFGGCLNHSHYHNVFLWDQAVRYT
;
A
#
# COMPACT_ATOMS: atom_id res chain seq x y z
N MET A 1 16.58 6.35 -17.48
CA MET A 1 15.78 6.50 -16.25
C MET A 1 16.23 5.37 -15.35
N GLU A 2 17.14 5.63 -14.42
CA GLU A 2 17.45 4.67 -13.37
C GLU A 2 16.48 4.98 -12.22
N GLN A 3 15.34 4.29 -12.11
CA GLN A 3 14.59 4.21 -10.86
C GLN A 3 15.36 3.28 -9.91
N ALA A 4 15.64 3.75 -8.69
CA ALA A 4 16.23 2.93 -7.65
C ALA A 4 15.08 2.23 -6.93
N LEU A 5 15.09 0.90 -6.95
CA LEU A 5 14.12 0.05 -6.25
C LEU A 5 14.27 0.26 -4.75
N VAL A 6 13.30 0.95 -4.18
CA VAL A 6 13.14 1.08 -2.73
C VAL A 6 11.64 0.96 -2.52
N GLY A 7 11.18 -0.01 -1.74
CA GLY A 7 9.75 -0.14 -1.40
C GLY A 7 8.97 -1.29 -2.04
N GLY A 8 9.52 -2.52 -2.08
CA GLY A 8 8.76 -3.71 -2.49
C GLY A 8 8.21 -4.53 -1.30
N SER A 9 7.16 -5.32 -1.54
CA SER A 9 6.78 -6.43 -0.66
C SER A 9 7.17 -7.77 -1.29
N CYS A 10 7.49 -8.77 -0.48
CA CYS A 10 7.83 -10.10 -0.97
C CYS A 10 6.88 -11.13 -0.39
N ILE A 11 6.30 -11.99 -1.21
CA ILE A 11 5.52 -13.14 -0.80
C ILE A 11 6.43 -14.35 -0.91
N ILE A 12 6.60 -15.07 0.19
CA ILE A 12 7.40 -16.29 0.23
C ILE A 12 6.47 -17.50 0.14
N ILE A 13 6.83 -18.42 -0.75
CA ILE A 13 6.07 -19.63 -1.03
C ILE A 13 6.83 -20.81 -0.40
N GLU A 14 6.22 -21.47 0.58
CA GLU A 14 6.78 -22.70 1.13
C GLU A 14 6.27 -23.92 0.35
N GLY A 15 7.20 -24.65 -0.26
CA GLY A 15 6.93 -25.94 -0.89
C GLY A 15 6.60 -27.01 0.15
N ASN A 16 5.35 -27.07 0.62
CA ASN A 16 4.66 -28.25 1.18
C ASN A 16 3.26 -27.91 1.75
N GLY A 17 2.40 -27.23 0.97
CA GLY A 17 1.00 -26.99 1.38
C GLY A 17 0.82 -26.11 2.63
N GLY A 18 1.88 -25.40 3.05
CA GLY A 18 1.78 -24.31 4.02
C GLY A 18 1.13 -23.08 3.37
N LEU A 19 0.42 -22.28 4.17
CA LEU A 19 -0.14 -21.01 3.69
C LEU A 19 1.00 -20.09 3.22
N PRO A 20 0.91 -19.46 2.03
CA PRO A 20 1.89 -18.48 1.59
C PRO A 20 2.00 -17.34 2.61
N GLY A 21 3.23 -16.92 2.93
CA GLY A 21 3.52 -15.89 3.91
C GLY A 21 4.07 -14.62 3.24
N VAL A 22 3.79 -13.45 3.82
CA VAL A 22 4.12 -12.15 3.20
C VAL A 22 5.15 -11.42 4.04
N VAL A 23 6.38 -11.30 3.53
CA VAL A 23 7.44 -10.50 4.14
C VAL A 23 7.57 -9.20 3.36
N SER A 24 7.29 -8.06 4.00
CA SER A 24 7.79 -6.79 3.44
C SER A 24 9.30 -6.72 3.68
N LEU A 25 10.09 -6.74 2.61
CA LEU A 25 11.53 -6.53 2.63
C LEU A 25 11.82 -5.13 2.09
N CYS A 26 12.01 -4.16 2.98
CA CYS A 26 12.45 -2.83 2.56
C CYS A 26 13.97 -2.82 2.39
N GLY A 27 14.44 -2.94 1.15
CA GLY A 27 15.85 -2.77 0.79
C GLY A 27 16.17 -1.29 0.58
N SER A 28 17.15 -0.74 1.32
CA SER A 28 17.70 0.59 1.04
C SER A 28 19.01 0.45 0.25
N ASN A 29 19.00 0.80 -1.02
CA ASN A 29 20.23 0.93 -1.80
C ASN A 29 20.92 2.27 -1.45
N HIS A 30 21.88 2.24 -0.54
CA HIS A 30 22.78 3.37 -0.31
C HIS A 30 23.84 3.43 -1.43
N HIS A 31 23.69 4.34 -2.40
CA HIS A 31 24.79 4.73 -3.29
C HIS A 31 25.46 6.02 -2.78
N PRO A 32 26.79 6.01 -2.49
CA PRO A 32 27.52 7.23 -2.19
C PRO A 32 27.69 8.06 -3.48
N HIS A 33 27.19 9.29 -3.45
CA HIS A 33 27.30 10.26 -4.55
C HIS A 33 28.76 10.41 -5.03
N ARG A 34 29.01 10.09 -6.31
CA ARG A 34 30.13 10.66 -7.07
C ARG A 34 29.58 11.42 -8.27
N HIS A 35 29.74 12.73 -8.24
CA HIS A 35 29.46 13.61 -9.38
C HIS A 35 30.29 13.22 -10.61
N ARG A 36 29.64 13.00 -11.74
CA ARG A 36 30.23 13.21 -13.07
C ARG A 36 29.23 13.94 -13.96
N GLU A 37 29.67 15.10 -14.44
CA GLU A 37 28.98 15.98 -15.37
C GLU A 37 28.81 15.30 -16.74
N TYR A 38 27.64 15.42 -17.35
CA TYR A 38 27.47 15.18 -18.80
C TYR A 38 26.72 16.35 -19.44
N HIS A 39 27.38 16.92 -20.44
CA HIS A 39 26.95 18.03 -21.28
C HIS A 39 25.67 17.71 -22.08
N ARG A 40 24.74 18.67 -22.10
CA ARG A 40 23.54 18.64 -22.96
C ARG A 40 23.89 19.02 -24.40
N TYR A 41 23.39 18.25 -25.36
CA TYR A 41 23.07 18.71 -26.70
C TYR A 41 21.57 18.53 -26.95
N CYS A 42 20.93 19.59 -27.41
CA CYS A 42 19.53 19.67 -27.83
C CYS A 42 19.50 19.94 -29.33
N PRO A 43 18.49 19.46 -30.07
CA PRO A 43 17.76 20.43 -30.89
C PRO A 43 16.23 20.24 -30.91
N LEU A 44 15.56 21.36 -30.66
CA LEU A 44 14.38 21.94 -31.31
C LEU A 44 13.66 21.12 -32.40
N PHE A 45 12.33 20.99 -32.27
CA PHE A 45 11.42 21.09 -33.40
C PHE A 45 10.11 21.81 -33.02
N THR A 46 9.64 22.59 -33.98
CA THR A 46 8.63 23.65 -33.93
C THR A 46 7.22 23.18 -34.26
N SER A 47 6.25 23.97 -33.80
CA SER A 47 4.80 23.92 -34.03
C SER A 47 4.36 24.09 -35.50
N SER A 48 3.23 23.47 -35.86
CA SER A 48 2.29 24.03 -36.86
C SER A 48 0.85 23.55 -36.62
N SER A 49 -0.06 24.51 -36.68
CA SER A 49 -1.53 24.43 -36.62
C SER A 49 -2.17 23.95 -37.92
N ALA A 50 -3.35 23.32 -37.83
CA ALA A 50 -4.41 23.43 -38.86
C ALA A 50 -5.78 23.07 -38.27
N ALA A 51 -6.80 23.85 -38.67
CA ALA A 51 -8.21 23.70 -38.31
C ALA A 51 -9.01 23.21 -39.53
N SER A 52 -10.11 22.48 -39.31
CA SER A 52 -11.27 22.42 -40.23
C SER A 52 -12.49 21.80 -39.54
N ALA A 53 -13.67 22.28 -39.96
CA ALA A 53 -14.96 22.18 -39.28
C ALA A 53 -15.92 21.09 -39.85
N SER A 54 -16.80 20.58 -38.95
CA SER A 54 -18.24 20.17 -39.09
C SER A 54 -18.68 19.17 -40.20
N PRO A 55 -19.91 18.56 -40.17
CA PRO A 55 -21.05 18.66 -39.23
C PRO A 55 -21.67 17.30 -38.75
N SER A 56 -22.56 17.37 -37.75
CA SER A 56 -23.56 16.35 -37.36
C SER A 56 -24.74 16.32 -38.37
N PRO A 57 -25.53 15.23 -38.51
CA PRO A 57 -26.66 14.97 -37.59
C PRO A 57 -27.09 13.49 -37.43
N GLY A 58 -28.03 13.23 -36.50
CA GLY A 58 -28.99 12.12 -36.65
C GLY A 58 -29.11 11.13 -35.49
N LEU A 59 -30.18 11.29 -34.70
CA LEU A 59 -30.63 10.37 -33.65
C LEU A 59 -31.12 9.02 -34.21
N LEU A 60 -30.85 7.93 -33.49
CA LEU A 60 -31.83 6.84 -33.31
C LEU A 60 -31.69 6.26 -31.89
N ARG A 61 -32.75 6.36 -31.09
CA ARG A 61 -32.86 5.78 -29.74
C ARG A 61 -33.42 4.37 -29.85
N ILE A 62 -32.75 3.39 -29.25
CA ILE A 62 -33.31 2.06 -28.96
C ILE A 62 -33.14 1.82 -27.46
N TRP A 63 -34.23 1.45 -26.81
CA TRP A 63 -34.42 1.39 -25.36
C TRP A 63 -34.33 -0.07 -24.90
N PHE A 64 -33.43 -0.39 -23.98
CA PHE A 64 -33.47 -1.61 -23.17
C PHE A 64 -33.13 -1.27 -21.71
N PRO A 65 -33.75 -1.92 -20.71
CA PRO A 65 -33.86 -1.39 -19.36
C PRO A 65 -32.57 -1.61 -18.54
N ARG A 66 -31.95 -0.51 -18.10
CA ARG A 66 -30.90 -0.52 -17.06
C ARG A 66 -31.54 -0.44 -15.67
N LYS A 67 -31.14 -1.36 -14.78
CA LYS A 67 -31.44 -1.28 -13.34
C LYS A 67 -30.72 -0.06 -12.75
N ASN A 68 -31.49 0.89 -12.22
CA ASN A 68 -30.99 2.13 -11.63
C ASN A 68 -30.30 1.89 -10.27
N CYS A 69 -29.00 2.17 -10.18
CA CYS A 69 -28.40 2.68 -8.94
C CYS A 69 -28.76 4.17 -8.86
N LYS A 70 -29.73 4.54 -8.01
CA LYS A 70 -30.08 5.95 -7.79
C LYS A 70 -29.13 6.59 -6.78
N ASN A 71 -28.34 7.55 -7.27
CA ASN A 71 -27.71 8.60 -6.49
C ASN A 71 -28.73 9.28 -5.57
N ARG A 72 -28.49 9.21 -4.26
CA ARG A 72 -29.06 10.14 -3.27
C ARG A 72 -28.20 11.40 -3.27
N SER A 73 -28.54 12.40 -4.08
CA SER A 73 -27.95 13.73 -3.94
C SER A 73 -28.84 14.81 -4.55
N VAL A 74 -29.80 15.34 -3.79
CA VAL A 74 -30.16 16.78 -3.81
C VAL A 74 -30.86 17.10 -2.49
N LYS A 75 -30.10 17.63 -1.53
CA LYS A 75 -30.51 18.67 -0.55
C LYS A 75 -29.36 18.82 0.44
N MET A 76 -28.46 19.76 0.19
CA MET A 76 -27.76 20.57 1.21
C MET A 76 -26.79 21.51 0.48
N ALA A 77 -27.33 22.64 0.01
CA ALA A 77 -26.53 23.79 -0.37
C ALA A 77 -27.04 24.96 0.47
N ASN A 78 -26.48 25.10 1.68
CA ASN A 78 -26.27 26.33 2.45
C ASN A 78 -25.96 25.99 3.90
N ARG A 79 -24.67 25.79 4.21
CA ARG A 79 -24.08 26.04 5.54
C ARG A 79 -22.61 26.40 5.32
N LEU A 80 -22.30 27.69 5.35
CA LEU A 80 -20.92 28.17 5.48
C LEU A 80 -20.89 29.20 6.60
N ALA A 81 -20.47 28.70 7.76
CA ALA A 81 -19.55 29.28 8.73
C ALA A 81 -19.79 28.52 10.04
N GLU A 82 -19.45 27.22 10.08
CA GLU A 82 -19.38 26.51 11.35
C GLU A 82 -18.15 27.04 12.10
N THR A 83 -18.41 27.80 13.16
CA THR A 83 -17.43 28.03 14.22
C THR A 83 -16.92 26.67 14.66
N ALA A 84 -15.62 26.42 14.54
CA ALA A 84 -15.01 25.14 14.90
C ALA A 84 -15.17 24.92 16.41
N VAL A 85 -16.23 24.22 16.81
CA VAL A 85 -16.41 23.77 18.18
C VAL A 85 -15.42 22.65 18.42
N THR A 86 -14.57 22.82 19.42
CA THR A 86 -13.69 21.76 19.93
C THR A 86 -14.49 20.98 20.96
N ALA A 87 -14.57 19.66 20.81
CA ALA A 87 -15.26 18.79 21.75
C ALA A 87 -14.40 17.57 22.09
N GLU A 88 -14.64 16.98 23.26
CA GLU A 88 -14.05 15.68 23.63
C GLU A 88 -14.70 14.56 22.82
N MET A 89 -13.91 13.55 22.45
CA MET A 89 -14.41 12.35 21.80
C MET A 89 -15.05 11.41 22.84
N ILE A 90 -16.12 10.72 22.45
CA ILE A 90 -16.69 9.62 23.24
C ILE A 90 -15.79 8.39 23.11
N TYR A 91 -15.82 7.49 24.10
CA TYR A 91 -14.95 6.31 24.09
C TYR A 91 -15.66 5.03 24.52
N GLU A 92 -15.13 3.91 24.04
CA GLU A 92 -15.51 2.56 24.43
C GLU A 92 -14.24 1.73 24.70
N PRO A 93 -14.16 0.98 25.81
CA PRO A 93 -13.09 0.02 26.00
C PRO A 93 -13.25 -1.14 25.01
N ILE A 94 -12.16 -1.55 24.37
CA ILE A 94 -12.13 -2.64 23.39
C ILE A 94 -10.91 -3.53 23.65
N LEU A 95 -10.91 -4.79 23.17
CA LEU A 95 -9.80 -5.77 23.25
C LEU A 95 -9.31 -6.17 24.65
N GLY A 96 -9.02 -5.22 25.54
CA GLY A 96 -8.52 -5.46 26.89
C GLY A 96 -8.26 -4.15 27.63
N ASP A 97 -7.75 -4.29 28.86
CA ASP A 97 -7.48 -3.14 29.71
C ASP A 97 -6.45 -2.18 29.09
N GLY A 98 -6.73 -0.88 29.18
CA GLY A 98 -5.90 0.17 28.58
C GLY A 98 -6.05 0.32 27.07
N VAL A 99 -7.02 -0.32 26.42
CA VAL A 99 -7.28 -0.13 24.98
C VAL A 99 -8.68 0.46 24.77
N PHE A 100 -8.73 1.60 24.09
CA PHE A 100 -9.97 2.35 23.90
C PHE A 100 -10.14 2.77 22.45
N ARG A 101 -11.36 2.65 21.93
CA ARG A 101 -11.80 3.31 20.71
C ARG A 101 -12.41 4.65 21.08
N PHE A 102 -12.05 5.69 20.35
CA PHE A 102 -12.62 7.02 20.44
C PHE A 102 -13.35 7.37 19.15
N ASP A 103 -14.53 7.96 19.29
CA ASP A 103 -15.35 8.45 18.19
C ASP A 103 -15.76 9.91 18.45
N CYS A 104 -15.90 10.72 17.40
CA CYS A 104 -16.35 12.11 17.57
C CYS A 104 -17.79 12.19 18.11
N SER A 105 -18.63 11.21 17.74
CA SER A 105 -20.01 11.06 18.19
C SER A 105 -20.51 9.65 17.82
N THR A 106 -21.67 9.25 18.34
CA THR A 106 -22.32 7.99 17.93
C THR A 106 -22.65 7.99 16.43
N ASP A 107 -23.08 9.14 15.89
CA ASP A 107 -23.37 9.28 14.46
C ASP A 107 -22.09 9.14 13.60
N ASP A 108 -20.97 9.68 14.08
CA ASP A 108 -19.67 9.49 13.44
C ASP A 108 -19.19 8.05 13.47
N ARG A 109 -19.46 7.35 14.57
CA ARG A 109 -19.17 5.92 14.63
C ARG A 109 -19.96 5.19 13.56
N VAL A 110 -21.26 5.47 13.39
CA VAL A 110 -22.08 4.84 12.34
C VAL A 110 -21.60 5.22 10.94
N ALA A 111 -21.10 6.44 10.75
CA ALA A 111 -20.62 6.94 9.46
C ALA A 111 -19.19 6.46 9.10
N ALA A 112 -18.39 6.04 10.08
CA ALA A 112 -17.02 5.63 9.86
C ALA A 112 -16.93 4.34 9.03
N HIS A 113 -15.93 4.29 8.15
CA HIS A 113 -15.74 3.17 7.23
C HIS A 113 -15.39 1.85 7.97
N PRO A 114 -15.62 0.70 7.31
CA PRO A 114 -15.24 -0.59 7.86
C PRO A 114 -13.75 -0.71 8.18
N ASN A 115 -13.44 -1.59 9.13
CA ASN A 115 -12.07 -1.82 9.61
C ASN A 115 -11.19 -2.42 8.51
N HIS A 116 -9.99 -1.85 8.34
CA HIS A 116 -8.91 -2.46 7.56
C HIS A 116 -7.69 -2.82 8.41
N SER A 117 -7.56 -2.28 9.62
CA SER A 117 -6.34 -2.40 10.42
C SER A 117 -6.33 -3.60 11.38
N PHE A 118 -7.47 -3.99 11.95
CA PHE A 118 -7.55 -5.11 12.89
C PHE A 118 -7.59 -6.45 12.15
N PHE A 119 -6.89 -7.44 12.70
CA PHE A 119 -6.89 -8.82 12.21
C PHE A 119 -8.29 -9.43 12.27
N ASN A 120 -9.00 -9.24 13.39
CA ASN A 120 -10.41 -9.55 13.50
C ASN A 120 -11.22 -8.25 13.54
N ALA A 121 -11.94 -7.96 12.46
CA ALA A 121 -12.67 -6.71 12.29
C ALA A 121 -13.70 -6.42 13.40
N LYS A 122 -14.24 -7.46 14.04
CA LYS A 122 -15.22 -7.29 15.13
C LYS A 122 -14.60 -6.70 16.39
N ASP A 123 -13.30 -6.89 16.61
CA ASP A 123 -12.66 -6.50 17.86
C ASP A 123 -12.55 -4.98 18.01
N ARG A 124 -12.40 -4.24 16.90
CA ARG A 124 -12.49 -2.78 16.88
C ARG A 124 -13.89 -2.29 17.31
N ASP A 125 -14.90 -3.07 16.95
CA ASP A 125 -16.29 -2.62 16.97
C ASP A 125 -17.06 -3.08 18.20
N THR A 126 -16.54 -4.06 18.92
CA THR A 126 -17.18 -4.70 20.07
C THR A 126 -16.65 -4.12 21.38
N PRO A 127 -17.46 -3.32 22.12
CA PRO A 127 -17.08 -2.89 23.46
C PRO A 127 -16.98 -4.09 24.40
N ILE A 128 -16.02 -4.03 25.33
CA ILE A 128 -15.88 -5.03 26.38
C ILE A 128 -16.55 -4.56 27.68
N PHE A 129 -17.50 -5.36 28.18
CA PHE A 129 -18.16 -5.11 29.45
C PHE A 129 -17.42 -5.87 30.56
N ALA A 130 -16.41 -5.24 31.16
CA ALA A 130 -15.84 -5.73 32.42
C ALA A 130 -15.99 -4.67 33.50
N GLN A 131 -16.30 -5.11 34.72
CA GLN A 131 -16.65 -4.23 35.85
C GLN A 131 -15.49 -3.34 36.35
N ASN A 132 -14.26 -3.50 35.83
CA ASN A 132 -13.04 -2.89 36.38
C ASN A 132 -12.10 -2.25 35.34
N HIS A 133 -12.59 -1.73 34.22
CA HIS A 133 -11.73 -0.95 33.33
C HIS A 133 -11.51 0.46 33.88
N SER A 134 -10.26 0.91 33.86
CA SER A 134 -9.95 2.31 34.17
C SER A 134 -10.47 3.21 33.05
N ALA A 135 -10.86 4.44 33.37
CA ALA A 135 -11.14 5.45 32.33
C ALA A 135 -9.84 5.79 31.57
N PRO A 136 -9.92 6.16 30.27
CA PRO A 136 -8.75 6.62 29.54
C PRO A 136 -8.14 7.87 30.19
N VAL A 137 -6.82 7.85 30.36
CA VAL A 137 -6.07 8.97 30.95
C VAL A 137 -6.01 10.17 30.02
N TYR A 138 -5.92 9.93 28.71
CA TYR A 138 -5.81 10.95 27.68
C TYR A 138 -6.99 10.83 26.72
N ILE A 139 -7.98 11.72 26.87
CA ILE A 139 -9.16 11.77 26.00
C ILE A 139 -8.85 12.71 24.83
N PRO A 140 -8.91 12.22 23.57
CA PRO A 140 -8.72 13.08 22.41
C PRO A 140 -9.84 14.12 22.30
N THR A 141 -9.49 15.28 21.76
CA THR A 141 -10.45 16.29 21.31
C THR A 141 -10.51 16.31 19.80
N PHE A 142 -11.64 16.71 19.23
CA PHE A 142 -11.81 16.84 17.80
C PHE A 142 -12.37 18.19 17.38
N GLN A 143 -12.10 18.53 16.13
CA GLN A 143 -12.70 19.65 15.40
C GLN A 143 -13.03 19.19 13.99
N ARG A 144 -14.11 19.75 13.42
CA ARG A 144 -14.40 19.59 12.00
C ARG A 144 -14.06 20.86 11.25
N HIS A 145 -13.29 20.73 10.18
CA HIS A 145 -12.93 21.87 9.35
C HIS A 145 -12.86 21.44 7.89
N LEU A 146 -13.64 22.10 7.02
CA LEU A 146 -13.66 21.87 5.57
C LEU A 146 -13.81 20.38 5.18
N GLY A 147 -14.72 19.66 5.86
CA GLY A 147 -14.96 18.24 5.59
C GLY A 147 -13.89 17.28 6.12
N ARG A 148 -12.91 17.78 6.88
CA ARG A 148 -11.88 16.98 7.56
C ARG A 148 -12.18 16.88 9.06
N GLN A 149 -11.94 15.69 9.60
CA GLN A 149 -11.90 15.45 11.04
C GLN A 149 -10.45 15.65 11.52
N ILE A 150 -10.26 16.62 12.40
CA ILE A 150 -8.97 16.92 13.05
C ILE A 150 -9.07 16.44 14.49
N VAL A 151 -8.22 15.49 14.88
CA VAL A 151 -8.15 14.96 16.24
C VAL A 151 -6.85 15.41 16.89
N LYS A 152 -6.90 15.83 18.15
CA LYS A 152 -5.76 16.25 18.96
C LYS A 152 -5.71 15.48 20.27
N ILE A 153 -4.52 15.06 20.66
CA ILE A 153 -4.25 14.41 21.94
C ILE A 153 -3.12 15.18 22.60
N GLU A 154 -3.39 15.79 23.75
CA GLU A 154 -2.40 16.50 24.54
C GLU A 154 -1.81 15.56 25.59
N LEU A 155 -0.47 15.54 25.67
CA LEU A 155 0.31 14.64 26.50
C LEU A 155 1.25 15.45 27.40
N PRO A 156 1.83 14.84 28.46
CA PRO A 156 2.75 15.52 29.35
C PRO A 156 3.96 16.14 28.63
N VAL A 157 4.39 17.31 29.09
CA VAL A 157 5.58 18.01 28.57
C VAL A 157 6.80 17.12 28.67
N GLY A 158 7.54 16.99 27.57
CA GLY A 158 8.72 16.10 27.47
C GLY A 158 8.40 14.75 26.84
N THR A 159 7.16 14.53 26.38
CA THR A 159 6.81 13.36 25.58
C THR A 159 7.54 13.37 24.24
N SER A 160 8.17 12.25 23.89
CA SER A 160 8.82 12.02 22.59
C SER A 160 7.98 11.10 21.70
N PHE A 161 7.98 11.32 20.39
CA PHE A 161 7.15 10.60 19.43
C PHE A 161 7.95 9.72 18.46
N TYR A 162 7.40 8.56 18.12
CA TYR A 162 7.97 7.56 17.23
C TYR A 162 6.90 6.92 16.34
N GLY A 163 7.31 6.12 15.34
CA GLY A 163 6.39 5.44 14.43
C GLY A 163 6.19 6.22 13.14
N THR A 164 4.92 6.48 12.80
CA THR A 164 4.40 7.15 11.58
C THR A 164 4.61 6.41 10.26
N GLY A 165 4.92 5.12 10.31
CA GLY A 165 5.15 4.31 9.12
C GLY A 165 6.50 4.57 8.46
N GLU A 166 6.57 4.35 7.15
CA GLU A 166 7.78 4.49 6.36
C GLU A 166 7.94 5.95 5.91
N VAL A 167 8.87 6.65 6.55
CA VAL A 167 9.27 8.02 6.19
C VAL A 167 10.74 8.24 6.45
N SER A 168 11.35 9.12 5.66
CA SER A 168 12.77 9.45 5.74
C SER A 168 13.15 10.16 7.06
N GLY A 169 14.45 10.17 7.37
CA GLY A 169 15.00 10.89 8.51
C GLY A 169 15.07 10.08 9.82
N PRO A 170 15.33 10.75 10.96
CA PRO A 170 15.60 10.11 12.24
C PRO A 170 14.42 9.31 12.80
N LEU A 171 14.72 8.32 13.64
CA LEU A 171 13.72 7.48 14.32
C LEU A 171 12.72 8.29 15.15
N GLU A 172 13.19 9.30 15.88
CA GLU A 172 12.32 10.21 16.62
C GLU A 172 11.59 11.18 15.67
N ARG A 173 10.27 11.25 15.85
CA ARG A 173 9.32 12.01 15.01
C ARG A 173 8.80 13.28 15.69
N THR A 174 9.28 13.62 16.88
CA THR A 174 8.99 14.90 17.54
C THR A 174 9.38 16.06 16.63
N GLY A 175 8.49 17.03 16.44
CA GLY A 175 8.74 18.16 15.54
C GLY A 175 8.50 17.87 14.05
N LYS A 176 8.01 16.68 13.68
CA LYS A 176 7.78 16.28 12.29
C LYS A 176 6.31 16.38 11.88
N ARG A 177 6.10 16.43 10.56
CA ARG A 177 4.80 16.33 9.90
C ARG A 177 4.90 15.31 8.78
N VAL A 178 4.00 14.35 8.77
CA VAL A 178 3.98 13.20 7.86
C VAL A 178 2.61 13.10 7.21
N PHE A 179 2.54 12.59 5.97
CA PHE A 179 1.29 12.25 5.33
C PHE A 179 1.28 10.76 4.97
N THR A 180 0.21 10.07 5.34
CA THR A 180 -0.03 8.66 4.99
C THR A 180 -0.65 8.62 3.59
N TRP A 181 0.21 8.48 2.60
CA TRP A 181 -0.15 8.38 1.19
C TRP A 181 0.95 7.63 0.45
N ASN A 182 0.71 6.36 0.10
CA ASN A 182 1.72 5.54 -0.58
C ASN A 182 2.15 6.22 -1.89
N THR A 183 3.44 6.41 -2.12
CA THR A 183 3.96 7.17 -3.26
C THR A 183 5.33 6.65 -3.66
N ASP A 184 5.52 6.38 -4.96
CA ASP A 184 6.86 6.17 -5.50
C ASP A 184 7.63 7.49 -5.41
N ALA A 185 8.52 7.54 -4.42
CA ALA A 185 9.32 8.71 -4.10
C ALA A 185 10.76 8.54 -4.58
N TYR A 186 10.94 8.34 -5.89
CA TYR A 186 12.28 8.27 -6.49
C TYR A 186 13.20 9.42 -6.07
N GLY A 187 14.39 9.07 -5.56
CA GLY A 187 15.38 10.05 -5.09
C GLY A 187 14.95 10.82 -3.85
N TYR A 188 14.15 10.19 -2.97
CA TYR A 188 13.69 10.80 -1.73
C TYR A 188 14.82 11.39 -0.89
N ASP A 189 14.48 12.43 -0.11
CA ASP A 189 15.39 13.07 0.82
C ASP A 189 14.72 13.22 2.20
N PRO A 190 15.42 13.68 3.26
CA PRO A 190 14.86 13.85 4.60
C PRO A 190 13.64 14.79 4.72
N ARG A 191 13.26 15.50 3.66
CA ARG A 191 12.07 16.36 3.55
C ARG A 191 10.90 15.66 2.87
N THR A 192 11.12 14.50 2.24
CA THR A 192 10.06 13.71 1.65
C THR A 192 9.07 13.26 2.73
N THR A 193 7.81 13.62 2.57
CA THR A 193 6.79 13.49 3.65
C THR A 193 5.95 12.22 3.58
N SER A 194 6.10 11.45 2.49
CA SER A 194 5.39 10.19 2.20
C SER A 194 6.30 9.32 1.34
N LEU A 195 6.39 8.03 1.66
CA LEU A 195 7.12 7.03 0.88
C LEU A 195 6.14 5.91 0.48
N TYR A 196 6.59 4.66 0.43
CA TYR A 196 5.89 3.54 -0.17
C TYR A 196 4.83 2.93 0.78
N GLN A 197 5.00 3.08 2.09
CA GLN A 197 4.09 2.53 3.11
C GLN A 197 3.51 3.56 4.09
N SER A 198 2.23 3.37 4.42
CA SER A 198 1.44 4.32 5.22
C SER A 198 0.88 3.70 6.49
N HIS A 199 1.44 4.06 7.65
CA HIS A 199 0.90 3.64 8.95
C HIS A 199 0.44 4.87 9.74
N PRO A 200 -0.88 5.11 9.89
CA PRO A 200 -1.43 6.24 10.66
C PRO A 200 -1.30 6.02 12.18
N TRP A 201 -0.09 5.70 12.63
CA TRP A 201 0.27 5.22 13.97
C TRP A 201 1.34 6.10 14.61
N VAL A 202 1.15 6.44 15.88
CA VAL A 202 2.15 7.14 16.70
C VAL A 202 2.38 6.38 18.00
N LEU A 203 3.65 6.13 18.32
CA LEU A 203 4.08 5.67 19.63
C LEU A 203 4.64 6.87 20.41
N ALA A 204 4.04 7.18 21.54
CA ALA A 204 4.48 8.22 22.45
C ALA A 204 5.18 7.61 23.67
N VAL A 205 6.37 8.11 24.01
CA VAL A 205 7.09 7.77 25.24
C VAL A 205 7.00 8.97 26.17
N LEU A 206 6.39 8.75 27.33
CA LEU A 206 6.10 9.76 28.33
C LEU A 206 7.36 10.05 29.18
N PRO A 207 7.44 11.23 29.84
CA PRO A 207 8.61 11.62 30.64
C PRO A 207 8.95 10.66 31.80
N ASN A 208 7.96 9.92 32.29
CA ASN A 208 8.11 8.94 33.36
C ASN A 208 8.52 7.54 32.86
N GLY A 209 8.70 7.35 31.54
CA GLY A 209 9.06 6.08 30.92
C GLY A 209 7.87 5.20 30.50
N GLU A 210 6.64 5.55 30.90
CA GLU A 210 5.44 4.91 30.36
C GLU A 210 5.27 5.25 28.87
N ALA A 211 4.45 4.48 28.17
CA ALA A 211 4.23 4.69 26.74
C ALA A 211 2.76 4.53 26.36
N LEU A 212 2.34 5.27 25.33
CA LEU A 212 1.01 5.26 24.74
C LEU A 212 1.14 5.04 23.23
N GLY A 213 0.34 4.15 22.69
CA GLY A 213 0.16 4.00 21.25
C GLY A 213 -1.13 4.64 20.78
N VAL A 214 -1.12 5.31 19.63
CA VAL A 214 -2.32 5.90 19.04
C VAL A 214 -2.39 5.60 17.55
N LEU A 215 -3.49 4.98 17.12
CA LEU A 215 -3.82 4.69 15.73
C LEU A 215 -5.00 5.58 15.31
N ALA A 216 -4.84 6.36 14.24
CA ALA A 216 -5.99 6.90 13.51
C ALA A 216 -6.45 5.83 12.50
N ASP A 217 -7.55 5.14 12.77
CA ASP A 217 -8.01 4.01 11.95
C ASP A 217 -8.73 4.52 10.69
N THR A 218 -7.94 4.90 9.70
CA THR A 218 -8.40 5.38 8.40
C THR A 218 -7.47 4.92 7.29
N THR A 219 -8.05 4.54 6.15
CA THR A 219 -7.32 4.20 4.92
C THR A 219 -7.10 5.43 4.03
N LEU A 220 -7.86 6.49 4.27
CA LEU A 220 -7.79 7.75 3.54
C LEU A 220 -6.47 8.48 3.83
N ARG A 221 -6.15 9.48 3.00
CA ARG A 221 -5.01 10.36 3.23
C ARG A 221 -5.10 11.01 4.62
N CYS A 222 -4.19 10.65 5.52
CA CYS A 222 -4.12 11.18 6.87
C CYS A 222 -2.86 12.01 7.05
N GLU A 223 -3.01 13.16 7.65
CA GLU A 223 -1.91 13.99 8.11
C GLU A 223 -1.62 13.68 9.58
N ILE A 224 -0.35 13.42 9.89
CA ILE A 224 0.17 13.28 11.26
C ILE A 224 1.06 14.48 11.54
N ASP A 225 0.63 15.38 12.42
CA ASP A 225 1.38 16.59 12.80
C ASP A 225 1.83 16.52 14.25
N LEU A 226 3.14 16.42 14.45
CA LEU A 226 3.82 16.29 15.73
C LEU A 226 4.71 17.52 16.01
N ARG A 227 4.46 18.64 15.32
CA ARG A 227 5.26 19.88 15.45
C ARG A 227 4.96 20.63 16.74
N LYS A 228 3.72 20.56 17.23
CA LYS A 228 3.36 21.12 18.54
C LYS A 228 3.89 20.17 19.63
N ALA A 229 4.69 20.71 20.53
CA ALA A 229 5.29 19.93 21.62
C ALA A 229 4.22 19.17 22.40
N SER A 230 4.49 17.88 22.66
CA SER A 230 3.62 16.98 23.44
C SER A 230 2.18 16.91 22.94
N THR A 231 1.94 17.14 21.65
CA THR A 231 0.62 17.01 21.02
C THR A 231 0.73 16.09 19.81
N ILE A 232 -0.16 15.09 19.76
CA ILE A 232 -0.41 14.32 18.54
C ILE A 232 -1.61 14.97 17.83
N GLN A 233 -1.47 15.30 16.55
CA GLN A 233 -2.60 15.73 15.73
C GLN A 233 -2.75 14.83 14.51
N PHE A 234 -3.94 14.28 14.33
CA PHE A 234 -4.35 13.60 13.10
C PHE A 234 -5.35 14.45 12.33
N ALA A 235 -5.27 14.45 11.00
CA ALA A 235 -6.28 15.10 10.17
C ALA A 235 -6.51 14.35 8.87
N ALA A 236 -7.71 13.78 8.71
CA ALA A 236 -8.12 13.05 7.51
C ALA A 236 -9.53 13.47 7.05
N PRO A 237 -9.90 13.23 5.79
CA PRO A 237 -11.28 13.30 5.33
C PRO A 237 -12.17 12.28 6.03
N ALA A 238 -13.49 12.55 6.04
CA ALA A 238 -14.52 11.67 6.63
C ALA A 238 -14.31 11.37 8.13
N SER A 239 -15.28 10.66 8.71
CA SER A 239 -15.24 10.27 10.12
C SER A 239 -14.39 9.00 10.29
N TYR A 240 -13.49 8.99 11.27
CA TYR A 240 -12.65 7.84 11.58
C TYR A 240 -12.48 7.68 13.10
N PRO A 241 -12.41 6.43 13.62
CA PRO A 241 -12.11 6.21 15.02
C PRO A 241 -10.62 6.42 15.29
N VAL A 242 -10.31 6.79 16.54
CA VAL A 242 -8.94 6.78 17.07
C VAL A 242 -8.84 5.67 18.10
N ILE A 243 -7.83 4.81 17.98
CA ILE A 243 -7.58 3.72 18.92
C ILE A 243 -6.36 4.06 19.77
N SER A 244 -6.51 4.02 21.09
CA SER A 244 -5.39 4.17 22.02
C SER A 244 -4.99 2.84 22.64
N PHE A 245 -3.70 2.69 22.93
CA PHE A 245 -3.09 1.54 23.59
C PHE A 245 -2.21 2.04 24.73
N GLY A 246 -2.73 2.03 25.95
CA GLY A 246 -2.06 2.47 27.17
C GLY A 246 -2.71 3.69 27.84
N PRO A 247 -1.96 4.41 28.70
CA PRO A 247 -0.53 4.25 28.93
C PRO A 247 -0.16 2.89 29.56
N PHE A 248 0.95 2.31 29.12
CA PHE A 248 1.53 1.10 29.69
C PHE A 248 2.94 1.36 30.20
N ALA A 249 3.46 0.46 31.04
CA ALA A 249 4.77 0.60 31.68
C ALA A 249 5.97 0.66 30.72
N SER A 250 5.81 0.32 29.43
CA SER A 250 6.90 0.41 28.45
C SER A 250 6.40 0.45 27.00
N PRO A 251 7.22 0.95 26.05
CA PRO A 251 6.96 0.86 24.61
C PRO A 251 6.71 -0.57 24.11
N VAL A 252 7.41 -1.55 24.69
CA VAL A 252 7.23 -2.98 24.35
C VAL A 252 5.83 -3.47 24.70
N ALA A 253 5.27 -3.02 25.82
CA ALA A 253 3.90 -3.38 26.22
C ALA A 253 2.87 -2.79 25.24
N VAL A 254 3.08 -1.55 24.77
CA VAL A 254 2.26 -0.93 23.72
C VAL A 254 2.30 -1.76 22.44
N LEU A 255 3.49 -2.14 21.95
CA LEU A 255 3.63 -2.92 20.72
C LEU A 255 3.01 -4.33 20.83
N LYS A 256 3.10 -4.98 22.00
CA LYS A 256 2.39 -6.25 22.26
C LYS A 256 0.87 -6.09 22.24
N SER A 257 0.36 -4.95 22.71
CA SER A 257 -1.08 -4.67 22.65
C SER A 257 -1.53 -4.38 21.22
N LEU A 258 -0.74 -3.61 20.47
CA LEU A 258 -0.98 -3.36 19.05
C LEU A 258 -0.98 -4.66 18.24
N SER A 259 -0.01 -5.56 18.46
CA SER A 259 0.06 -6.83 17.72
C SER A 259 -1.11 -7.78 17.99
N ARG A 260 -1.77 -7.67 19.15
CA ARG A 260 -3.02 -8.41 19.40
C ARG A 260 -4.18 -7.86 18.57
N ALA A 261 -4.17 -6.57 18.26
CA ALA A 261 -5.19 -5.92 17.44
C ALA A 261 -4.97 -6.20 15.94
N ILE A 262 -3.76 -5.96 15.45
CA ILE A 262 -3.46 -5.96 14.00
C ILE A 262 -2.83 -7.27 13.50
N GLY A 263 -2.58 -8.22 14.40
CA GLY A 263 -1.88 -9.46 14.10
C GLY A 263 -0.37 -9.36 14.30
N THR A 264 0.30 -10.50 14.08
CA THR A 264 1.75 -10.65 14.21
C THR A 264 2.37 -10.98 12.86
N VAL A 265 3.64 -10.60 12.68
CA VAL A 265 4.44 -11.07 11.54
C VAL A 265 4.43 -12.60 11.52
N PHE A 266 4.19 -13.20 10.36
CA PHE A 266 4.29 -14.65 10.20
C PHE A 266 5.76 -15.08 10.40
N MET A 267 6.00 -16.35 10.74
CA MET A 267 7.37 -16.85 10.87
C MET A 267 7.97 -17.04 9.47
N PRO A 268 8.95 -16.23 9.03
CA PRO A 268 9.53 -16.39 7.71
C PRO A 268 10.40 -17.66 7.64
N PRO A 269 10.54 -18.30 6.47
CA PRO A 269 11.45 -19.42 6.32
C PRO A 269 12.89 -18.97 6.54
N LYS A 270 13.71 -19.88 7.09
CA LYS A 270 15.09 -19.57 7.48
C LYS A 270 15.92 -18.97 6.35
N TRP A 271 15.76 -19.45 5.11
CA TRP A 271 16.53 -18.99 3.95
C TRP A 271 16.29 -17.51 3.64
N SER A 272 15.12 -16.96 3.99
CA SER A 272 14.78 -15.57 3.70
C SER A 272 15.42 -14.56 4.65
N LEU A 273 16.09 -15.05 5.70
CA LEU A 273 16.88 -14.26 6.64
C LEU A 273 18.37 -14.24 6.26
N GLY A 274 18.74 -14.97 5.21
CA GLY A 274 20.09 -15.08 4.70
C GLY A 274 20.51 -13.88 3.83
N TYR A 275 21.60 -14.04 3.08
CA TYR A 275 22.02 -13.02 2.12
C TYR A 275 21.29 -13.20 0.79
N HIS A 276 20.69 -12.10 0.30
CA HIS A 276 19.94 -12.04 -0.95
C HIS A 276 20.71 -11.21 -1.97
N GLN A 277 21.00 -11.78 -3.12
CA GLN A 277 21.57 -11.07 -4.25
C GLN A 277 20.45 -10.59 -5.19
N CYS A 278 20.35 -9.28 -5.38
CA CYS A 278 19.39 -8.64 -6.27
C CYS A 278 20.08 -7.57 -7.14
N ARG A 279 19.54 -7.34 -8.34
CA ARG A 279 19.92 -6.26 -9.24
C ARG A 279 18.79 -6.01 -10.23
N TRP A 280 18.55 -4.74 -10.56
CA TRP A 280 17.87 -4.35 -11.79
C TRP A 280 18.86 -4.22 -12.96
N GLY A 281 18.87 -5.11 -13.95
CA GLY A 281 18.39 -6.50 -13.91
C GLY A 281 19.53 -7.51 -14.00
N TYR A 282 19.16 -8.79 -14.08
CA TYR A 282 19.94 -9.81 -14.77
C TYR A 282 19.27 -10.10 -16.11
N ASP A 283 19.99 -9.90 -17.20
CA ASP A 283 19.43 -9.83 -18.55
C ASP A 283 19.17 -11.20 -19.19
N SER A 284 19.66 -12.30 -18.61
CA SER A 284 19.52 -13.67 -19.13
C SER A 284 19.68 -14.73 -18.03
N ASP A 285 19.17 -15.93 -18.29
CA ASP A 285 19.36 -17.11 -17.44
C ASP A 285 20.86 -17.46 -17.27
N GLN A 286 21.65 -17.35 -18.35
CA GLN A 286 23.10 -17.54 -18.32
C GLN A 286 23.75 -16.57 -17.32
N ARG A 287 23.35 -15.29 -17.34
CA ARG A 287 23.88 -14.29 -16.43
C ARG A 287 23.55 -14.61 -14.97
N VAL A 288 22.34 -15.11 -14.71
CA VAL A 288 21.93 -15.58 -13.38
C VAL A 288 22.80 -16.74 -12.91
N ARG A 289 23.01 -17.77 -13.75
CA ARG A 289 23.89 -18.91 -13.45
C ARG A 289 25.32 -18.50 -13.17
N GLU A 290 25.87 -17.54 -13.94
CA GLU A 290 27.21 -16.99 -13.72
C GLU A 290 27.34 -16.31 -12.35
N VAL A 291 26.34 -15.54 -11.94
CA VAL A 291 26.32 -14.87 -10.64
C VAL A 291 26.28 -15.91 -9.52
N ALA A 292 25.34 -16.87 -9.59
CA ALA A 292 25.21 -17.94 -8.61
C ALA A 292 26.49 -18.76 -8.47
N ARG A 293 27.08 -19.19 -9.59
CA ARG A 293 28.37 -19.90 -9.61
C ARG A 293 29.49 -19.06 -8.99
N GLY A 294 29.54 -17.76 -9.29
CA GLY A 294 30.53 -16.84 -8.73
C GLY A 294 30.48 -16.74 -7.19
N PHE A 295 29.30 -16.81 -6.57
CA PHE A 295 29.19 -16.89 -5.11
C PHE A 295 29.82 -18.17 -4.56
N ARG A 296 29.55 -19.31 -5.20
CA ARG A 296 30.08 -20.61 -4.78
C ARG A 296 31.59 -20.72 -4.99
N GLU A 297 32.10 -20.31 -6.15
CA GLU A 297 33.53 -20.28 -6.46
C GLU A 297 34.32 -19.40 -5.47
N LYS A 298 33.73 -18.30 -4.99
CA LYS A 298 34.36 -17.37 -4.05
C LYS A 298 34.13 -17.73 -2.58
N GLY A 299 33.37 -18.78 -2.28
CA GLY A 299 33.02 -19.17 -0.91
C GLY A 299 32.20 -18.11 -0.15
N ILE A 300 31.37 -17.33 -0.86
CA ILE A 300 30.51 -16.30 -0.25
C ILE A 300 29.11 -16.90 -0.05
N PRO A 301 28.58 -16.95 1.20
CA PRO A 301 27.22 -17.41 1.46
C PRO A 301 26.19 -16.51 0.77
N CYS A 302 25.23 -17.13 0.10
CA CYS A 302 24.11 -16.47 -0.55
C CYS A 302 22.99 -17.49 -0.68
N ASP A 303 21.81 -17.11 -0.19
CA ASP A 303 20.64 -17.97 -0.09
C ASP A 303 19.65 -17.71 -1.22
N VAL A 304 19.59 -16.50 -1.77
CA VAL A 304 18.54 -16.11 -2.74
C VAL A 304 19.10 -15.27 -3.89
N ILE A 305 18.66 -15.57 -5.11
CA ILE A 305 18.84 -14.72 -6.30
C ILE A 305 17.47 -14.14 -6.71
N TRP A 306 17.44 -12.84 -6.99
CA TRP A 306 16.23 -12.11 -7.38
C TRP A 306 16.24 -11.81 -8.88
N MET A 307 15.09 -12.00 -9.53
CA MET A 307 14.84 -11.74 -10.93
C MET A 307 13.89 -10.55 -11.07
N ASP A 308 14.44 -9.45 -11.58
CA ASP A 308 13.76 -8.19 -11.88
C ASP A 308 13.03 -8.24 -13.25
N ILE A 309 12.31 -7.18 -13.66
CA ILE A 309 11.45 -7.13 -14.85
C ILE A 309 12.07 -7.66 -16.16
N ASP A 310 13.39 -7.65 -16.30
CA ASP A 310 14.10 -8.05 -17.51
C ASP A 310 13.83 -9.48 -17.97
N TYR A 311 13.38 -10.37 -17.06
CA TYR A 311 13.03 -11.74 -17.43
C TYR A 311 11.73 -11.84 -18.25
N MET A 312 10.86 -10.84 -18.15
CA MET A 312 9.53 -10.85 -18.77
C MET A 312 9.61 -10.62 -20.27
N ASP A 313 8.70 -11.22 -21.04
CA ASP A 313 8.54 -10.90 -22.47
C ASP A 313 7.88 -9.51 -22.61
N GLY A 314 8.69 -8.51 -22.95
CA GLY A 314 8.23 -7.13 -23.16
C GLY A 314 7.56 -6.54 -21.93
N PHE A 315 8.09 -6.86 -20.73
CA PHE A 315 7.57 -6.45 -19.42
C PHE A 315 6.13 -6.92 -19.12
N ARG A 316 5.67 -7.99 -19.79
CA ARG A 316 4.38 -8.62 -19.49
C ARG A 316 4.53 -9.54 -18.27
N CYS A 317 3.84 -9.21 -17.18
CA CYS A 317 3.80 -10.07 -16.00
C CYS A 317 3.38 -11.51 -16.33
N PHE A 318 3.83 -12.49 -15.55
CA PHE A 318 3.54 -13.92 -15.77
C PHE A 318 4.06 -14.49 -17.10
N THR A 319 5.05 -13.86 -17.73
CA THR A 319 5.70 -14.37 -18.94
C THR A 319 7.21 -14.48 -18.75
N PHE A 320 7.86 -15.24 -19.62
CA PHE A 320 9.32 -15.33 -19.69
C PHE A 320 9.75 -15.04 -21.13
N ASP A 321 10.73 -14.18 -21.30
CA ASP A 321 11.38 -13.91 -22.58
C ASP A 321 12.00 -15.20 -23.12
N LYS A 322 11.53 -15.69 -24.26
CA LYS A 322 11.92 -17.00 -24.79
C LYS A 322 13.34 -17.06 -25.36
N GLU A 323 13.97 -15.91 -25.59
CA GLU A 323 15.37 -15.87 -26.03
C GLU A 323 16.32 -15.82 -24.83
N ARG A 324 15.97 -15.04 -23.80
CA ARG A 324 16.84 -14.76 -22.64
C ARG A 324 16.58 -15.67 -21.43
N PHE A 325 15.36 -16.20 -21.32
CA PHE A 325 14.88 -17.10 -20.27
C PHE A 325 14.04 -18.24 -20.88
N PRO A 326 14.64 -19.07 -21.75
CA PRO A 326 13.90 -20.09 -22.51
C PRO A 326 13.26 -21.16 -21.62
N ASP A 327 13.92 -21.51 -20.51
CA ASP A 327 13.53 -22.58 -19.59
C ASP A 327 13.68 -22.13 -18.12
N PRO A 328 12.64 -21.47 -17.55
CA PRO A 328 12.68 -20.98 -16.18
C PRO A 328 12.70 -22.12 -15.15
N GLU A 329 12.09 -23.27 -15.43
CA GLU A 329 12.12 -24.45 -14.56
C GLU A 329 13.55 -24.95 -14.39
N LEU A 330 14.27 -25.17 -15.51
CA LEU A 330 15.67 -25.57 -15.48
C LEU A 330 16.58 -24.49 -14.87
N LEU A 331 16.23 -23.20 -14.98
CA LEU A 331 16.96 -22.15 -14.27
C LEU A 331 16.86 -22.34 -12.76
N VAL A 332 15.64 -22.56 -12.26
CA VAL A 332 15.42 -22.73 -10.83
C VAL A 332 16.01 -24.04 -10.31
N GLU A 333 15.94 -25.13 -11.06
CA GLU A 333 16.57 -26.41 -10.69
C GLU A 333 18.09 -26.26 -10.45
N ASP A 334 18.83 -25.67 -11.39
CA ASP A 334 20.27 -25.42 -11.22
C ASP A 334 20.56 -24.47 -10.03
N LEU A 335 19.70 -23.48 -9.77
CA LEU A 335 19.83 -22.62 -8.60
C LEU A 335 19.65 -23.44 -7.32
N HIS A 336 18.66 -24.33 -7.27
CA HIS A 336 18.42 -25.24 -6.14
C HIS A 336 19.59 -26.21 -5.94
N ASP A 337 20.19 -26.75 -7.00
CA ASP A 337 21.41 -27.57 -6.94
C ASP A 337 22.59 -26.80 -6.36
N GLY A 338 22.65 -25.50 -6.64
CA GLY A 338 23.59 -24.58 -6.02
C GLY A 338 23.23 -24.20 -4.57
N GLY A 339 22.07 -24.62 -4.04
CA GLY A 339 21.58 -24.25 -2.71
C GLY A 339 21.04 -22.82 -2.63
N PHE A 340 20.58 -22.26 -3.75
CA PHE A 340 19.91 -20.96 -3.83
C PHE A 340 18.39 -21.12 -3.90
N LYS A 341 17.69 -20.03 -3.61
CA LYS A 341 16.26 -19.82 -3.84
C LYS A 341 16.05 -18.74 -4.89
N ALA A 342 14.93 -18.83 -5.60
CA ALA A 342 14.61 -17.99 -6.75
C ALA A 342 13.38 -17.11 -6.45
N ILE A 343 13.58 -15.79 -6.37
CA ILE A 343 12.50 -14.80 -6.22
C ILE A 343 12.29 -14.04 -7.53
N TRP A 344 11.05 -13.90 -7.97
CA TRP A 344 10.70 -13.26 -9.24
C TRP A 344 9.73 -12.09 -9.01
N MET A 345 9.97 -10.97 -9.69
CA MET A 345 9.13 -9.78 -9.55
C MET A 345 7.80 -9.89 -10.31
N LEU A 346 6.69 -9.43 -9.72
CA LEU A 346 5.39 -9.26 -10.36
C LEU A 346 4.80 -7.90 -10.00
N ASP A 347 4.63 -7.05 -11.00
CA ASP A 347 4.01 -5.74 -10.86
C ASP A 347 2.48 -5.81 -10.98
N PRO A 348 1.72 -4.91 -10.35
CA PRO A 348 0.26 -4.87 -10.49
C PRO A 348 -0.20 -4.30 -11.85
N GLY A 349 0.68 -3.68 -12.62
CA GLY A 349 0.38 -3.12 -13.94
C GLY A 349 0.37 -4.19 -15.03
N ILE A 350 -0.82 -4.56 -15.52
CA ILE A 350 -0.97 -5.55 -16.59
C ILE A 350 -1.05 -4.84 -17.93
N LYS A 351 -0.11 -5.13 -18.84
CA LYS A 351 -0.08 -4.55 -20.19
C LYS A 351 -1.45 -4.68 -20.87
N HIS A 352 -1.98 -3.56 -21.36
CA HIS A 352 -3.25 -3.52 -22.07
C HIS A 352 -3.00 -3.80 -23.57
N GLU A 353 -3.05 -5.07 -23.93
CA GLU A 353 -2.72 -5.57 -25.27
C GLU A 353 -3.63 -6.74 -25.64
N ASP A 354 -4.16 -6.73 -26.88
CA ASP A 354 -4.96 -7.83 -27.43
C ASP A 354 -4.07 -9.08 -27.64
N GLY A 355 -4.59 -10.27 -27.33
CA GLY A 355 -3.82 -11.52 -27.42
C GLY A 355 -2.97 -11.85 -26.20
N TYR A 356 -2.82 -10.93 -25.23
CA TYR A 356 -2.11 -11.19 -23.99
C TYR A 356 -3.04 -11.84 -22.95
N PHE A 357 -2.78 -13.11 -22.63
CA PHE A 357 -3.68 -13.97 -21.86
C PHE A 357 -4.11 -13.40 -20.49
N VAL A 358 -3.24 -12.64 -19.80
CA VAL A 358 -3.57 -12.01 -18.51
C VAL A 358 -4.58 -10.88 -18.73
N CYS A 359 -4.34 -10.02 -19.73
CA CYS A 359 -5.27 -8.95 -20.10
C CYS A 359 -6.61 -9.51 -20.61
N GLU A 360 -6.58 -10.56 -21.41
CA GLU A 360 -7.80 -11.22 -21.92
C GLU A 360 -8.61 -11.87 -20.79
N SER A 361 -7.96 -12.67 -19.94
CA SER A 361 -8.62 -13.34 -18.82
C SER A 361 -9.16 -12.35 -17.79
N GLY A 362 -8.42 -11.30 -17.46
CA GLY A 362 -8.89 -10.28 -16.52
C GLY A 362 -10.07 -9.48 -17.10
N SER A 363 -10.04 -9.16 -18.40
CA SER A 363 -11.17 -8.49 -19.08
C SER A 363 -12.41 -9.38 -19.11
N LYS A 364 -12.24 -10.68 -19.38
CA LYS A 364 -13.33 -11.67 -19.34
C LYS A 364 -13.95 -11.81 -17.95
N ASN A 365 -13.16 -11.64 -16.88
CA ASN A 365 -13.61 -11.75 -15.49
C ASN A 365 -14.00 -10.41 -14.84
N ASP A 366 -13.94 -9.31 -15.60
CA ASP A 366 -14.26 -7.95 -15.15
C ASP A 366 -13.52 -7.58 -13.84
N VAL A 367 -12.18 -7.70 -13.89
CA VAL A 367 -11.30 -7.55 -12.71
C VAL A 367 -10.67 -6.17 -12.56
N TRP A 368 -10.84 -5.29 -13.55
CA TRP A 368 -10.11 -4.02 -13.61
C TRP A 368 -10.71 -2.93 -12.73
N VAL A 369 -9.83 -2.09 -12.16
CA VAL A 369 -10.19 -0.77 -11.64
C VAL A 369 -10.78 0.08 -12.76
N GLN A 370 -11.76 0.92 -12.45
CA GLN A 370 -12.51 1.68 -13.44
C GLN A 370 -12.27 3.19 -13.34
N ASN A 371 -12.51 3.88 -14.45
CA ASN A 371 -12.76 5.31 -14.47
C ASN A 371 -14.21 5.60 -14.01
N ALA A 372 -14.52 6.87 -13.77
CA ALA A 372 -15.87 7.31 -13.42
C ALA A 372 -16.94 7.02 -14.51
N ASP A 373 -16.53 6.78 -15.76
CA ASP A 373 -17.43 6.38 -16.86
C ASP A 373 -17.69 4.86 -16.91
N GLY A 374 -17.10 4.09 -15.98
CA GLY A 374 -17.25 2.64 -15.86
C GLY A 374 -16.35 1.83 -16.79
N LYS A 375 -15.46 2.46 -17.58
CA LYS A 375 -14.47 1.75 -18.39
C LYS A 375 -13.23 1.41 -17.55
N PRO A 376 -12.47 0.36 -17.92
CA PRO A 376 -11.17 0.09 -17.29
C PRO A 376 -10.28 1.33 -17.27
N PHE A 377 -9.65 1.59 -16.14
CA PHE A 377 -8.62 2.60 -16.02
C PHE A 377 -7.37 2.14 -16.77
N ILE A 378 -6.80 3.05 -17.57
CA ILE A 378 -5.55 2.82 -18.29
C ILE A 378 -4.53 3.81 -17.76
N GLY A 379 -3.49 3.30 -17.11
CA GLY A 379 -2.31 4.04 -16.67
C GLY A 379 -1.08 3.64 -17.49
N GLU A 380 0.00 4.40 -17.41
CA GLU A 380 1.27 4.04 -18.07
C GLU A 380 2.33 3.70 -17.04
N VAL A 381 2.92 2.51 -17.18
CA VAL A 381 4.05 2.00 -16.39
C VAL A 381 5.03 1.26 -17.33
N TRP A 382 5.82 0.30 -16.85
CA TRP A 382 6.91 -0.37 -17.58
C TRP A 382 6.58 -0.88 -18.99
N PRO A 383 5.52 -1.72 -19.21
CA PRO A 383 5.18 -2.20 -20.55
C PRO A 383 4.39 -1.18 -21.40
N GLY A 384 4.28 0.08 -20.94
CA GLY A 384 3.44 1.11 -21.56
C GLY A 384 2.02 1.14 -20.98
N PRO A 385 0.97 1.28 -21.81
CA PRO A 385 -0.42 1.29 -21.34
C PRO A 385 -0.79 0.01 -20.58
N CYS A 386 -1.31 0.17 -19.37
CA CYS A 386 -1.66 -0.92 -18.45
C CYS A 386 -3.06 -0.75 -17.86
N VAL A 387 -3.71 -1.87 -17.61
CA VAL A 387 -4.87 -2.00 -16.73
C VAL A 387 -4.41 -2.53 -15.37
N PHE A 388 -5.19 -2.23 -14.32
CA PHE A 388 -4.84 -2.54 -12.94
C PHE A 388 -5.92 -3.42 -12.32
N PRO A 389 -5.58 -4.61 -11.79
CA PRO A 389 -6.52 -5.44 -11.04
C PRO A 389 -7.06 -4.68 -9.83
N ASP A 390 -8.35 -4.79 -9.59
CA ASP A 390 -9.00 -4.25 -8.41
C ASP A 390 -8.92 -5.24 -7.24
N PHE A 391 -7.76 -5.27 -6.57
CA PHE A 391 -7.50 -6.20 -5.45
C PHE A 391 -8.45 -6.04 -4.25
N THR A 392 -9.24 -4.97 -4.20
CA THR A 392 -10.27 -4.75 -3.16
C THR A 392 -11.41 -5.76 -3.25
N GLN A 393 -11.51 -6.49 -4.37
CA GLN A 393 -12.49 -7.54 -4.63
C GLN A 393 -11.91 -8.93 -4.42
N SER A 394 -12.57 -9.74 -3.58
CA SER A 394 -12.26 -11.16 -3.35
C SER A 394 -12.13 -11.96 -4.65
N LYS A 395 -13.06 -11.78 -5.59
CA LYS A 395 -13.00 -12.46 -6.91
C LYS A 395 -11.74 -12.12 -7.72
N VAL A 396 -11.20 -10.90 -7.57
CA VAL A 396 -10.00 -10.45 -8.27
C VAL A 396 -8.76 -11.02 -7.60
N ARG A 397 -8.72 -11.04 -6.26
CA ARG A 397 -7.67 -11.72 -5.50
C ARG A 397 -7.59 -13.21 -5.85
N SER A 398 -8.73 -13.90 -5.98
CA SER A 398 -8.76 -15.31 -6.41
C SER A 398 -8.28 -15.51 -7.85
N TRP A 399 -8.65 -14.61 -8.78
CA TRP A 399 -8.15 -14.65 -10.16
C TRP A 399 -6.63 -14.44 -10.21
N TRP A 400 -6.11 -13.44 -9.50
CA TRP A 400 -4.67 -13.21 -9.40
C TRP A 400 -3.93 -14.40 -8.78
N ALA A 401 -4.48 -14.98 -7.71
CA ALA A 401 -3.93 -16.17 -7.07
C ALA A 401 -3.83 -17.37 -8.02
N SER A 402 -4.79 -17.57 -8.93
CA SER A 402 -4.68 -18.62 -9.95
C SER A 402 -3.52 -18.39 -10.93
N LEU A 403 -3.28 -17.15 -11.34
CA LEU A 403 -2.14 -16.81 -12.21
C LEU A 403 -0.81 -17.01 -11.49
N VAL A 404 -0.75 -16.62 -10.22
CA VAL A 404 0.40 -16.87 -9.36
C VAL A 404 0.63 -18.37 -9.18
N GLN A 405 -0.40 -19.17 -8.96
CA GLN A 405 -0.28 -20.63 -8.81
C GLN A 405 0.32 -21.29 -10.06
N ASP A 406 -0.11 -20.87 -11.25
CA ASP A 406 0.45 -21.33 -12.52
C ASP A 406 1.91 -20.87 -12.68
N PHE A 407 2.22 -19.62 -12.33
CA PHE A 407 3.58 -19.10 -12.38
C PHE A 407 4.53 -19.84 -11.43
N ILE A 408 4.07 -20.19 -10.23
CA ILE A 408 4.83 -20.94 -9.23
C ILE A 408 5.22 -22.35 -9.71
N SER A 409 4.44 -22.94 -10.61
CA SER A 409 4.77 -24.25 -11.18
C SER A 409 6.12 -24.28 -11.90
N ASN A 410 6.68 -23.11 -12.25
CA ASN A 410 8.03 -22.97 -12.81
C ASN A 410 9.16 -23.10 -11.76
N GLY A 411 8.87 -23.58 -10.54
CA GLY A 411 9.85 -23.75 -9.46
C GLY A 411 10.04 -22.53 -8.55
N VAL A 412 9.31 -21.44 -8.76
CA VAL A 412 9.45 -20.17 -8.03
C VAL A 412 9.31 -20.35 -6.51
N ASP A 413 10.30 -19.86 -5.74
CA ASP A 413 10.29 -19.93 -4.26
C ASP A 413 9.68 -18.68 -3.60
N GLY A 414 9.60 -17.56 -4.32
CA GLY A 414 9.00 -16.33 -3.82
C GLY A 414 8.66 -15.32 -4.92
N ILE A 415 7.70 -14.45 -4.62
CA ILE A 415 7.26 -13.35 -5.47
C ILE A 415 7.71 -12.04 -4.84
N TRP A 416 8.19 -11.12 -5.65
CA TRP A 416 8.42 -9.73 -5.26
C TRP A 416 7.35 -8.85 -5.91
N ASN A 417 6.49 -8.20 -5.13
CA ASN A 417 5.56 -7.21 -5.65
C ASN A 417 6.17 -5.82 -5.51
N ASP A 418 6.40 -5.17 -6.65
CA ASP A 418 6.87 -3.79 -6.73
C ASP A 418 5.80 -2.87 -7.35
N MET A 419 6.03 -1.56 -7.32
CA MET A 419 5.19 -0.54 -7.96
C MET A 419 3.71 -0.53 -7.50
N ASN A 420 3.46 -0.98 -6.27
CA ASN A 420 2.12 -1.31 -5.74
C ASN A 420 1.56 -0.29 -4.76
N GLU A 421 2.07 0.93 -4.79
CA GLU A 421 1.47 2.09 -4.13
C GLU A 421 0.00 2.33 -4.50
N PRO A 422 -0.47 2.26 -5.77
CA PRO A 422 0.18 1.89 -7.06
C PRO A 422 0.77 3.06 -7.88
N ASP A 423 1.99 2.90 -8.40
CA ASP A 423 2.65 3.91 -9.24
C ASP A 423 2.04 4.01 -10.64
N ILE A 424 1.97 5.24 -11.16
CA ILE A 424 1.52 5.59 -12.51
C ILE A 424 2.42 6.71 -13.06
N PHE A 425 3.31 6.37 -14.00
CA PHE A 425 4.38 7.26 -14.46
C PHE A 425 3.89 8.59 -15.02
N LYS A 426 2.75 8.58 -15.73
CA LYS A 426 2.23 9.76 -16.43
C LYS A 426 1.07 10.47 -15.72
N SER A 427 0.74 10.09 -14.48
CA SER A 427 -0.24 10.85 -13.71
C SER A 427 0.40 12.05 -13.02
N VAL A 428 -0.42 13.07 -12.72
CA VAL A 428 0.04 14.30 -12.03
C VAL A 428 0.60 14.00 -10.64
N THR A 429 0.00 13.02 -9.96
CA THR A 429 0.33 12.65 -8.58
C THR A 429 1.30 11.47 -8.50
N LYS A 430 1.76 10.91 -9.63
CA LYS A 430 2.59 9.68 -9.66
C LYS A 430 1.96 8.50 -8.93
N THR A 431 0.63 8.44 -8.99
CA THR A 431 -0.20 7.34 -8.50
C THR A 431 -1.53 7.34 -9.25
N MET A 432 -2.34 6.30 -9.06
CA MET A 432 -3.70 6.23 -9.59
C MET A 432 -4.55 7.45 -9.15
N PRO A 433 -5.29 8.07 -10.08
CA PRO A 433 -6.15 9.20 -9.75
C PRO A 433 -7.17 8.86 -8.66
N GLU A 434 -7.32 9.76 -7.68
CA GLU A 434 -8.23 9.57 -6.54
C GLU A 434 -9.69 9.29 -6.95
N SER A 435 -10.12 9.76 -8.13
CA SER A 435 -11.48 9.57 -8.65
C SER A 435 -11.71 8.22 -9.34
N ASN A 436 -10.68 7.38 -9.48
CA ASN A 436 -10.86 6.03 -10.00
C ASN A 436 -11.76 5.21 -9.08
N ILE A 437 -12.50 4.27 -9.65
CA ILE A 437 -13.54 3.52 -8.94
C ILE A 437 -13.05 2.11 -8.69
N HIS A 438 -13.05 1.75 -7.41
CA HIS A 438 -12.91 0.39 -6.94
C HIS A 438 -14.28 -0.14 -6.56
N ARG A 439 -14.51 -1.43 -6.81
CA ARG A 439 -15.77 -2.12 -6.53
C ARG A 439 -15.57 -3.10 -5.39
N GLY A 440 -14.94 -2.65 -4.31
CA GLY A 440 -14.51 -3.48 -3.20
C GLY A 440 -15.64 -4.29 -2.57
N ASP A 441 -15.27 -5.36 -1.86
CA ASP A 441 -16.23 -6.16 -1.11
C ASP A 441 -16.96 -5.29 -0.07
N ASP A 442 -18.23 -5.59 0.25
CA ASP A 442 -19.05 -4.78 1.17
C ASP A 442 -18.41 -4.63 2.56
N GLU A 443 -17.67 -5.66 3.00
CA GLU A 443 -16.91 -5.66 4.26
C GLU A 443 -15.78 -4.61 4.31
N PHE A 444 -15.37 -4.05 3.16
CA PHE A 444 -14.35 -3.01 3.02
C PHE A 444 -14.92 -1.66 2.54
N GLY A 445 -16.24 -1.53 2.51
CA GLY A 445 -16.93 -0.28 2.16
C GLY A 445 -17.59 -0.28 0.79
N GLY A 446 -17.50 -1.36 0.02
CA GLY A 446 -18.20 -1.50 -1.25
C GLY A 446 -17.58 -0.69 -2.39
N CYS A 447 -18.44 -0.18 -3.28
CA CYS A 447 -18.00 0.65 -4.41
C CYS A 447 -17.64 2.07 -3.96
N LEU A 448 -16.35 2.39 -3.96
CA LEU A 448 -15.80 3.68 -3.54
C LEU A 448 -14.66 4.14 -4.45
N ASN A 449 -14.29 5.40 -4.28
CA ASN A 449 -13.17 6.02 -4.99
C ASN A 449 -11.82 5.44 -4.52
N HIS A 450 -10.80 5.51 -5.38
CA HIS A 450 -9.43 5.10 -5.11
C HIS A 450 -8.89 5.80 -3.86
N SER A 451 -9.33 7.01 -3.55
CA SER A 451 -8.90 7.70 -2.32
C SER A 451 -9.17 6.94 -1.03
N HIS A 452 -10.19 6.07 -1.01
CA HIS A 452 -10.49 5.20 0.12
C HIS A 452 -9.58 3.96 0.16
N TYR A 453 -9.19 3.43 -0.99
CA TYR A 453 -8.43 2.18 -1.12
C TYR A 453 -6.93 2.37 -1.34
N HIS A 454 -6.47 3.59 -1.59
CA HIS A 454 -5.11 3.89 -2.02
C HIS A 454 -4.05 3.26 -1.10
N ASN A 455 -4.09 3.56 0.19
CA ASN A 455 -3.09 3.05 1.14
C ASN A 455 -3.19 1.54 1.41
N VAL A 456 -4.32 0.91 1.05
CA VAL A 456 -4.56 -0.53 1.23
C VAL A 456 -4.45 -1.33 -0.06
N PHE A 457 -4.16 -0.67 -1.20
CA PHE A 457 -4.00 -1.35 -2.49
C PHE A 457 -2.90 -2.42 -2.44
N LEU A 458 -1.71 -2.04 -1.96
CA LEU A 458 -0.60 -2.95 -1.65
C LEU A 458 -1.04 -4.08 -0.70
N TRP A 459 -1.75 -3.73 0.38
CA TRP A 459 -2.17 -4.71 1.40
C TRP A 459 -3.11 -5.76 0.82
N ASP A 460 -4.08 -5.33 0.01
CA ASP A 460 -5.05 -6.22 -0.62
C ASP A 460 -4.41 -7.05 -1.75
N GLN A 461 -3.38 -6.52 -2.43
CA GLN A 461 -2.54 -7.30 -3.34
C GLN A 461 -1.73 -8.35 -2.59
N ALA A 462 -1.14 -8.01 -1.44
CA ALA A 462 -0.07 -8.80 -0.83
C ALA A 462 -0.55 -9.76 0.26
N VAL A 463 -1.55 -9.42 1.08
CA VAL A 463 -1.83 -10.08 2.37
C VAL A 463 -3.09 -10.95 2.37
N ARG A 464 -4.11 -10.61 1.59
CA ARG A 464 -5.41 -11.33 1.64
C ARG A 464 -5.49 -12.55 0.72
N TYR A 465 -4.38 -13.29 0.55
CA TYR A 465 -4.29 -14.53 -0.25
C TYR A 465 -4.90 -15.77 0.42
N THR A 466 -5.27 -15.68 1.70
CA THR A 466 -5.60 -16.84 2.54
C THR A 466 -7.04 -16.86 2.99
#